data_AF-A0A7S3BE64-F1
#
_entry.id   AF-A0A7S3BE64-F1
#
_cell.length_a   1.000
_cell.length_b   1.000
_cell.length_c   1.000
_cell.angle_alpha   90.00
_cell.angle_beta   90.00
_cell.angle_gamma   90.00
#
_symmetry.space_group_name_H-M   'P 1'
#
loop_
_entity.id
_entity.type
_entity.pdbx_description
1 polymer ?
#
loop_
_entity_poly.entity_id
_entity_poly.type
_entity_poly.pdbx_seq_one_letter_code
_entity_poly.pdbx_strand_id
1 'polypeptide(L)'
;SSRALLGGLGVGTAGATALGAAAQWLLRDLSGLMAGLLVGAAAGDDLDARAKQWRMTADVLNDLAMLLELATSLLPAYAFGPAVLVASAARAVVGVTAGATKAALTAHFAQRGNAADVAAKEGAQETAANLVGMLAGWMLLHWTEGSVCRAWTAFLALTVVHVWANERAMRALCL
;
A
#
# COMPACT_ATOMS: atom_id res chain seq x y z
N SER A 1 -9.98 2.06 3.93
CA SER A 1 -9.24 1.34 4.99
C SER A 1 -9.05 2.16 6.25
N SER A 2 -8.60 3.42 6.21
CA SER A 2 -8.23 4.21 7.41
C SER A 2 -9.30 4.28 8.50
N ARG A 3 -10.58 4.50 8.13
CA ARG A 3 -11.70 4.49 9.09
C ARG A 3 -11.89 3.13 9.78
N ALA A 4 -11.75 2.03 9.03
CA ALA A 4 -11.91 0.68 9.54
C ALA A 4 -10.80 0.34 10.55
N LEU A 5 -9.56 0.73 10.25
CA LEU A 5 -8.43 0.60 11.17
C LEU A 5 -8.63 1.38 12.46
N LEU A 6 -9.03 2.65 12.38
CA LEU A 6 -9.29 3.49 13.57
C LEU A 6 -10.42 2.91 14.43
N GLY A 7 -11.50 2.44 13.81
CA GLY A 7 -12.61 1.79 14.51
C GLY A 7 -12.18 0.51 15.24
N GLY A 8 -11.39 -0.35 14.58
CA GLY A 8 -10.93 -1.60 15.20
C GLY A 8 -9.87 -1.43 16.31
N LEU A 9 -9.20 -0.29 16.35
CA LEU A 9 -8.33 0.12 17.46
C LEU A 9 -9.10 0.68 18.67
N GLY A 10 -10.43 0.75 18.58
CA GLY A 10 -11.27 1.28 19.65
C GLY A 10 -11.30 2.81 19.73
N VAL A 11 -10.88 3.51 18.66
CA VAL A 11 -11.08 4.97 18.61
C VAL A 11 -12.58 5.25 18.63
N GLY A 12 -13.06 5.86 19.71
CA GLY A 12 -14.47 6.16 19.93
C GLY A 12 -15.26 5.10 20.71
N THR A 13 -14.60 4.06 21.26
CA THR A 13 -15.26 3.07 22.14
C THR A 13 -14.97 3.30 23.62
N ALA A 14 -15.99 3.13 24.47
CA ALA A 14 -15.83 3.24 25.92
C ALA A 14 -15.00 2.06 26.45
N GLY A 15 -13.86 2.33 27.09
CA GLY A 15 -12.97 1.31 27.67
C GLY A 15 -11.71 1.00 26.86
N ALA A 16 -11.56 1.56 25.65
CA ALA A 16 -10.28 1.50 24.92
C ALA A 16 -9.22 2.35 25.64
N THR A 17 -8.02 1.79 25.82
CA THR A 17 -6.90 2.49 26.47
C THR A 17 -5.84 2.90 25.44
N ALA A 18 -5.18 4.04 25.69
CA ALA A 18 -4.07 4.48 24.85
C ALA A 18 -2.93 3.45 24.81
N LEU A 19 -2.67 2.76 25.92
CA LEU A 19 -1.66 1.70 26.01
C LEU A 19 -2.03 0.49 25.13
N GLY A 20 -3.29 0.06 25.15
CA GLY A 20 -3.76 -1.05 24.32
C GLY A 20 -3.63 -0.74 22.82
N ALA A 21 -4.05 0.47 22.42
CA ALA A 21 -3.89 0.93 21.04
C ALA A 21 -2.39 1.00 20.65
N ALA A 22 -1.53 1.55 21.51
CA ALA A 22 -0.09 1.63 21.27
C ALA A 22 0.56 0.23 21.12
N ALA A 23 0.16 -0.75 21.94
CA ALA A 23 0.64 -2.12 21.82
C ALA A 23 0.22 -2.77 20.48
N GLN A 24 -1.01 -2.54 20.03
CA GLN A 24 -1.48 -3.01 18.72
C GLN A 24 -0.69 -2.37 17.56
N TRP A 25 -0.39 -1.08 17.65
CA TRP A 25 0.46 -0.39 16.67
C TRP A 25 1.89 -0.95 16.67
N LEU A 26 2.48 -1.15 17.85
CA LEU A 26 3.82 -1.72 17.98
C LEU A 26 3.91 -3.11 17.32
N LEU A 27 2.97 -4.01 17.62
CA LEU A 27 2.96 -5.35 17.02
C LEU A 27 2.80 -5.30 15.51
N ARG A 28 1.93 -4.41 15.01
CA ARG A 28 1.74 -4.18 13.59
C ARG A 28 3.03 -3.71 12.93
N ASP A 29 3.71 -2.73 13.50
CA ASP A 29 4.92 -2.16 12.92
C ASP A 29 6.09 -3.16 12.99
N LEU A 30 6.23 -3.89 14.11
CA LEU A 30 7.21 -4.99 14.22
C LEU A 30 6.98 -6.06 13.15
N SER A 31 5.74 -6.49 12.94
CA SER A 31 5.42 -7.49 11.91
C SER A 31 5.78 -7.02 10.50
N GLY A 32 5.52 -5.75 10.18
CA GLY A 32 5.90 -5.13 8.92
C GLY A 32 7.42 -5.07 8.75
N LEU A 33 8.14 -4.54 9.74
CA LEU A 33 9.60 -4.43 9.70
C LEU A 33 10.28 -5.79 9.53
N MET A 34 9.82 -6.81 10.26
CA MET A 34 10.36 -8.16 10.12
C MET A 34 10.10 -8.74 8.72
N ALA A 35 8.89 -8.59 8.18
CA ALA A 35 8.56 -9.07 6.84
C ALA A 35 9.40 -8.38 5.77
N GLY A 36 9.56 -7.06 5.86
CA GLY A 36 10.39 -6.28 4.95
C GLY A 36 11.86 -6.72 4.98
N LEU A 37 12.43 -6.90 6.19
CA LEU A 37 13.81 -7.36 6.35
C LEU A 37 14.02 -8.75 5.73
N LEU A 38 13.10 -9.69 5.97
CA LEU A 38 13.18 -11.05 5.43
C LEU A 38 13.11 -11.06 3.90
N VAL A 39 12.16 -10.32 3.31
CA VAL A 39 12.05 -10.26 1.84
C VAL A 39 13.24 -9.55 1.22
N GLY A 40 13.71 -8.45 1.79
CA GLY A 40 14.89 -7.75 1.30
C GLY A 40 16.14 -8.64 1.30
N ALA A 41 16.30 -9.46 2.34
CA ALA A 41 17.40 -10.41 2.43
C ALA A 41 17.27 -11.60 1.47
N ALA A 42 16.05 -12.08 1.21
CA ALA A 42 15.82 -13.31 0.46
C ALA A 42 15.61 -13.12 -1.05
N ALA A 43 15.13 -11.97 -1.50
CA ALA A 43 14.64 -11.77 -2.87
C ALA A 43 15.53 -10.85 -3.75
N GLY A 44 16.65 -10.34 -3.23
CA GLY A 44 17.46 -9.29 -3.89
C GLY A 44 17.78 -9.54 -5.37
N ASP A 45 18.39 -10.68 -5.69
CA ASP A 45 18.86 -10.99 -7.05
C ASP A 45 17.73 -11.09 -8.08
N ASP A 46 16.51 -11.40 -7.62
CA ASP A 46 15.36 -11.63 -8.50
C ASP A 46 14.58 -10.35 -8.85
N LEU A 47 14.69 -9.35 -7.98
CA LEU A 47 13.94 -8.10 -8.10
C LEU A 47 14.37 -7.28 -9.31
N ASP A 48 15.67 -7.27 -9.62
CA ASP A 48 16.19 -6.61 -10.80
C ASP A 48 15.84 -7.38 -12.09
N ALA A 49 16.05 -8.70 -12.09
CA ALA A 49 15.84 -9.56 -13.26
C ALA A 49 14.38 -9.56 -13.75
N ARG A 50 13.42 -9.43 -12.83
CA ARG A 50 11.98 -9.50 -13.12
C ARG A 50 11.23 -8.25 -12.68
N ALA A 51 11.85 -7.07 -12.86
CA ALA A 51 11.34 -5.82 -12.32
C ALA A 51 9.87 -5.50 -12.67
N LYS A 52 9.43 -5.77 -13.92
CA LYS A 52 8.02 -5.58 -14.32
C LYS A 52 7.05 -6.48 -13.55
N GLN A 53 7.40 -7.74 -13.37
CA GLN A 53 6.56 -8.74 -12.71
C GLN A 53 6.48 -8.46 -11.21
N TRP A 54 7.60 -8.09 -10.61
CA TRP A 54 7.64 -7.68 -9.22
C TRP A 54 6.90 -6.37 -8.97
N ARG A 55 6.94 -5.42 -9.91
CA ARG A 55 6.13 -4.19 -9.83
C ARG A 55 4.64 -4.52 -9.82
N MET A 56 4.18 -5.30 -10.79
CA MET A 56 2.77 -5.71 -10.86
C MET A 56 2.34 -6.53 -9.63
N THR A 57 3.22 -7.41 -9.15
CA THR A 57 2.99 -8.19 -7.92
C THR A 57 2.86 -7.28 -6.70
N ALA A 58 3.71 -6.25 -6.59
CA ALA A 58 3.64 -5.27 -5.52
C ALA A 58 2.32 -4.49 -5.54
N ASP A 59 1.90 -4.03 -6.71
CA ASP A 59 0.65 -3.27 -6.88
C ASP A 59 -0.57 -4.12 -6.48
N VAL A 60 -0.64 -5.38 -6.94
CA VAL A 60 -1.71 -6.31 -6.59
C VAL A 60 -1.67 -6.68 -5.09
N LEU A 61 -0.50 -6.93 -4.53
CA LEU A 61 -0.36 -7.26 -3.10
C LEU A 61 -0.76 -6.07 -2.22
N ASN A 62 -0.49 -4.84 -2.65
CA ASN A 62 -0.93 -3.63 -1.98
C ASN A 62 -2.46 -3.53 -1.97
N ASP A 63 -3.10 -3.78 -3.11
CA ASP A 63 -4.56 -3.79 -3.21
C ASP A 63 -5.19 -4.87 -2.31
N LEU A 64 -4.58 -6.06 -2.24
CA LEU A 64 -5.01 -7.12 -1.33
C LEU A 64 -4.86 -6.72 0.14
N ALA A 65 -3.77 -6.04 0.52
CA ALA A 65 -3.57 -5.54 1.87
C ALA A 65 -4.64 -4.47 2.22
N MET A 66 -4.90 -3.54 1.31
CA MET A 66 -5.95 -2.52 1.49
C MET A 66 -7.36 -3.13 1.55
N LEU A 67 -7.62 -4.18 0.76
CA LEU A 67 -8.85 -4.96 0.80
C LEU A 67 -9.02 -5.63 2.16
N LEU A 68 -7.98 -6.28 2.68
CA LEU A 68 -8.00 -6.91 4.00
C LEU A 68 -8.28 -5.88 5.10
N GLU A 69 -7.63 -4.71 5.05
CA GLU A 69 -7.89 -3.60 5.98
C GLU A 69 -9.33 -3.08 5.90
N LEU A 70 -9.90 -2.96 4.70
CA LEU A 70 -11.30 -2.56 4.53
C LEU A 70 -12.26 -3.64 5.09
N ALA A 71 -11.95 -4.91 4.81
CA ALA A 71 -12.69 -6.07 5.25
C ALA A 71 -12.68 -6.25 6.78
N THR A 72 -11.71 -5.71 7.50
CA THR A 72 -11.68 -5.77 8.97
C THR A 72 -12.97 -5.29 9.62
N SER A 73 -13.66 -4.32 9.01
CA SER A 73 -14.96 -3.82 9.49
C SER A 73 -16.11 -4.83 9.40
N LEU A 74 -15.96 -5.88 8.59
CA LEU A 74 -16.92 -6.97 8.42
C LEU A 74 -16.50 -8.23 9.20
N LEU A 75 -15.28 -8.27 9.71
CA LEU A 75 -14.74 -9.43 10.41
C LEU A 75 -15.17 -9.42 11.90
N PRO A 76 -15.24 -10.60 12.54
CA PRO A 76 -15.39 -10.68 13.99
C PRO A 76 -14.24 -9.99 14.72
N ALA A 77 -14.50 -9.46 15.92
CA ALA A 77 -13.51 -8.68 16.70
C ALA A 77 -12.18 -9.42 16.94
N TYR A 78 -12.21 -10.75 17.14
CA TYR A 78 -11.00 -11.55 17.35
C TYR A 78 -10.09 -11.64 16.10
N ALA A 79 -10.65 -11.45 14.91
CA ALA A 79 -9.92 -11.54 13.64
C ALA A 79 -9.27 -10.20 13.24
N PHE A 80 -9.63 -9.08 13.88
CA PHE A 80 -9.08 -7.76 13.60
C PHE A 80 -7.55 -7.74 13.74
N GLY A 81 -7.03 -8.19 14.89
CA GLY A 81 -5.59 -8.19 15.17
C GLY A 81 -4.78 -8.94 14.12
N PRO A 82 -5.04 -10.25 13.91
CA PRO A 82 -4.35 -11.03 12.88
C PRO A 82 -4.45 -10.43 11.47
N ALA A 83 -5.62 -9.93 11.07
CA ALA A 83 -5.81 -9.31 9.75
C ALA A 83 -4.93 -8.07 9.56
N VAL A 84 -4.83 -7.21 10.58
CA VAL A 84 -3.98 -6.01 10.52
C VAL A 84 -2.50 -6.36 10.50
N LEU A 85 -2.06 -7.41 11.20
CA LEU A 85 -0.67 -7.89 11.13
C LEU A 85 -0.32 -8.41 9.73
N VAL A 86 -1.19 -9.23 9.13
CA VAL A 86 -0.99 -9.73 7.76
C VAL A 86 -0.98 -8.59 6.75
N ALA A 87 -1.91 -7.64 6.86
CA ALA A 87 -1.92 -6.46 5.99
C ALA A 87 -0.63 -5.62 6.12
N SER A 88 -0.13 -5.43 7.35
CA SER A 88 1.12 -4.73 7.60
C SER A 88 2.34 -5.44 7.00
N ALA A 89 2.44 -6.76 7.21
CA ALA A 89 3.48 -7.57 6.61
C ALA A 89 3.43 -7.48 5.08
N ALA A 90 2.24 -7.61 4.47
CA ALA A 90 2.06 -7.46 3.04
C ALA A 90 2.50 -6.08 2.53
N ARG A 91 2.12 -4.98 3.20
CA ARG A 91 2.58 -3.62 2.85
C ARG A 91 4.09 -3.46 2.95
N ALA A 92 4.74 -4.10 3.92
CA ALA A 92 6.18 -4.06 4.02
C ALA A 92 6.86 -4.79 2.86
N VAL A 93 6.33 -5.94 2.45
CA VAL A 93 6.78 -6.64 1.24
C VAL A 93 6.60 -5.75 0.01
N VAL A 94 5.45 -5.09 -0.14
CA VAL A 94 5.21 -4.10 -1.20
C VAL A 94 6.25 -3.00 -1.17
N GLY A 95 6.56 -2.43 0.00
CA GLY A 95 7.54 -1.35 0.11
C GLY A 95 8.92 -1.75 -0.40
N VAL A 96 9.37 -2.96 -0.07
CA VAL A 96 10.66 -3.50 -0.55
C VAL A 96 10.64 -3.72 -2.05
N THR A 97 9.63 -4.42 -2.57
CA THR A 97 9.56 -4.77 -4.00
C THR A 97 9.28 -3.56 -4.89
N ALA A 98 8.40 -2.65 -4.48
CA ALA A 98 8.15 -1.39 -5.19
C ALA A 98 9.41 -0.50 -5.18
N GLY A 99 10.12 -0.43 -4.06
CA GLY A 99 11.37 0.33 -3.94
C GLY A 99 12.48 -0.20 -4.86
N ALA A 100 12.71 -1.53 -4.85
CA ALA A 100 13.70 -2.16 -5.71
C ALA A 100 13.35 -1.97 -7.21
N THR A 101 12.12 -2.26 -7.60
CA THR A 101 11.68 -2.08 -9.00
C THR A 101 11.69 -0.61 -9.44
N LYS A 102 11.46 0.33 -8.53
CA LYS A 102 11.60 1.78 -8.78
C LYS A 102 13.05 2.15 -9.05
N ALA A 103 14.00 1.59 -8.31
CA ALA A 103 15.42 1.78 -8.57
C ALA A 103 15.81 1.23 -9.96
N ALA A 104 15.37 0.02 -10.31
CA ALA A 104 15.61 -0.57 -11.63
C ALA A 104 15.04 0.29 -12.78
N LEU A 105 13.80 0.79 -12.64
CA LEU A 105 13.18 1.69 -13.62
C LEU A 105 13.93 3.03 -13.71
N THR A 106 14.36 3.57 -12.58
CA THR A 106 15.15 4.81 -12.55
C THR A 106 16.46 4.63 -13.30
N ALA A 107 17.15 3.50 -13.11
CA ALA A 107 18.37 3.16 -13.84
C ALA A 107 18.09 3.01 -15.35
N HIS A 108 16.99 2.35 -15.72
CA HIS A 108 16.57 2.21 -17.12
C HIS A 108 16.35 3.56 -17.82
N PHE A 109 15.69 4.51 -17.15
CA PHE A 109 15.45 5.85 -17.69
C PHE A 109 16.65 6.80 -17.62
N ALA A 110 17.68 6.44 -16.86
CA ALA A 110 18.90 7.24 -16.70
C ALA A 110 19.87 7.09 -17.89
N GLN A 111 19.47 7.58 -19.06
CA GLN A 111 20.21 7.42 -20.32
C GLN A 111 21.61 8.07 -20.35
N ARG A 112 21.90 9.04 -19.46
CA ARG A 112 23.17 9.79 -19.44
C ARG A 112 23.82 9.82 -18.06
N GLY A 113 23.65 8.75 -17.29
CA GLY A 113 24.11 8.73 -15.89
C GLY A 113 23.38 9.73 -15.00
N ASN A 114 22.18 10.16 -15.41
CA ASN A 114 21.36 11.19 -14.78
C ASN A 114 20.32 10.59 -13.82
N ALA A 115 20.64 9.48 -13.15
CA ALA A 115 19.70 8.76 -12.28
C ALA A 115 19.12 9.64 -11.15
N ALA A 116 19.93 10.54 -10.58
CA ALA A 116 19.46 11.47 -9.56
C ALA A 116 18.41 12.47 -10.09
N ASP A 117 18.56 12.99 -11.30
CA ASP A 117 17.58 13.88 -11.93
C ASP A 117 16.27 13.15 -12.26
N VAL A 118 16.38 11.91 -12.76
CA VAL A 118 15.21 11.05 -13.01
C VAL A 118 14.46 10.77 -11.70
N ALA A 119 15.18 10.36 -10.65
CA ALA A 119 14.60 10.10 -9.33
C ALA A 119 13.94 11.35 -8.73
N ALA A 120 14.58 12.52 -8.86
CA ALA A 120 14.02 13.78 -8.35
C ALA A 120 12.72 14.16 -9.07
N LYS A 121 12.67 14.01 -10.41
CA LYS A 121 11.47 14.31 -11.20
C LYS A 121 10.33 13.34 -10.93
N GLU A 122 10.63 12.05 -10.82
CA GLU A 122 9.64 11.04 -10.47
C GLU A 122 9.11 11.26 -9.05
N GLY A 123 9.96 11.58 -8.06
CA GLY A 123 9.51 11.94 -6.72
C GLY A 123 8.65 13.21 -6.67
N ALA A 124 8.94 14.19 -7.52
CA ALA A 124 8.09 15.37 -7.68
C ALA A 124 6.71 15.03 -8.27
N GLN A 125 6.67 14.12 -9.26
CA GLN A 125 5.41 13.62 -9.83
C GLN A 125 4.58 12.84 -8.81
N GLU A 126 5.23 11.96 -8.03
CA GLU A 126 4.59 11.23 -6.94
C GLU A 126 4.00 12.18 -5.89
N THR A 127 4.75 13.23 -5.51
CA THR A 127 4.27 14.26 -4.59
C THR A 127 3.06 15.01 -5.14
N ALA A 128 3.09 15.43 -6.41
CA ALA A 128 1.97 16.10 -7.04
C ALA A 128 0.72 15.21 -7.13
N ALA A 129 0.91 13.93 -7.48
CA ALA A 129 -0.16 12.94 -7.51
C ALA A 129 -0.76 12.73 -6.11
N ASN A 130 0.06 12.65 -5.06
CA ASN A 130 -0.39 12.54 -3.67
C ASN A 130 -1.21 13.75 -3.24
N LEU A 131 -0.81 14.97 -3.59
CA LEU A 131 -1.58 16.19 -3.27
C LEU A 131 -2.99 16.14 -3.88
N VAL A 132 -3.08 15.81 -5.17
CA VAL A 132 -4.37 15.65 -5.86
C VAL A 132 -5.18 14.51 -5.24
N GLY A 133 -4.53 13.38 -4.97
CA GLY A 133 -5.13 12.21 -4.35
C GLY A 133 -5.68 12.47 -2.95
N MET A 134 -5.01 13.31 -2.15
CA MET A 134 -5.50 13.69 -0.82
C MET A 134 -6.77 14.54 -0.92
N LEU A 135 -6.83 15.50 -1.83
CA LEU A 135 -8.04 16.31 -2.05
C LEU A 135 -9.21 15.45 -2.54
N ALA A 136 -8.97 14.61 -3.54
CA ALA A 136 -9.98 13.68 -4.06
C ALA A 136 -10.43 12.67 -2.99
N GLY A 137 -9.48 12.14 -2.21
CA GLY A 137 -9.74 11.20 -1.12
C GLY A 137 -10.57 11.81 0.01
N TRP A 138 -10.35 13.09 0.33
CA TRP A 138 -11.17 13.82 1.28
C TRP A 138 -12.62 13.98 0.79
N MET A 139 -12.82 14.35 -0.48
CA MET A 139 -14.16 14.42 -1.08
C MET A 139 -14.84 13.04 -1.10
N LEU A 140 -14.09 11.99 -1.43
CA LEU A 140 -14.57 10.61 -1.45
C LEU A 140 -14.97 10.13 -0.05
N LEU A 141 -14.25 10.54 1.00
CA LEU A 141 -14.58 10.22 2.39
C LEU A 141 -15.96 10.76 2.77
N HIS A 142 -16.26 12.01 2.45
CA HIS A 142 -17.58 12.62 2.69
C HIS A 142 -18.69 11.86 1.94
N TRP A 143 -18.45 11.51 0.68
CA TRP A 143 -19.44 10.77 -0.11
C TRP A 143 -19.69 9.35 0.42
N THR A 144 -18.64 8.67 0.90
CA THR A 144 -18.75 7.29 1.44
C THR A 144 -19.21 7.24 2.90
N GLU A 145 -19.31 8.39 3.58
CA GLU A 145 -19.72 8.45 4.97
C GLU A 145 -21.09 7.78 5.19
N GLY A 146 -21.19 6.98 6.26
CA GLY A 146 -22.42 6.29 6.65
C GLY A 146 -22.86 5.13 5.75
N SER A 147 -22.16 4.80 4.66
CA SER A 147 -22.55 3.71 3.75
C SER A 147 -21.40 2.77 3.42
N VAL A 148 -21.48 1.55 3.95
CA VAL A 148 -20.57 0.45 3.63
C VAL A 148 -20.60 0.16 2.13
N CYS A 149 -21.78 0.06 1.52
CA CYS A 149 -21.90 -0.21 0.09
C CYS A 149 -21.15 0.82 -0.77
N ARG A 150 -21.29 2.13 -0.49
CA ARG A 150 -20.55 3.17 -1.23
C ARG A 150 -19.04 3.03 -1.08
N ALA A 151 -18.56 2.73 0.13
CA ALA A 151 -17.14 2.53 0.40
C ALA A 151 -16.57 1.34 -0.38
N TRP A 152 -17.29 0.22 -0.43
CA TRP A 152 -16.88 -0.97 -1.18
C TRP A 152 -16.95 -0.76 -2.69
N THR A 153 -18.00 -0.10 -3.20
CA THR A 153 -18.09 0.24 -4.63
C THR A 153 -16.95 1.15 -5.05
N ALA A 154 -16.64 2.19 -4.26
CA ALA A 154 -15.52 3.09 -4.53
C ALA A 154 -14.20 2.33 -4.54
N PHE A 155 -13.96 1.50 -3.52
CA PHE A 155 -12.74 0.71 -3.40
C PHE A 155 -12.55 -0.21 -4.62
N LEU A 156 -13.55 -1.03 -4.94
CA LEU A 156 -13.47 -1.96 -6.07
C LEU A 156 -13.27 -1.25 -7.41
N ALA A 157 -13.98 -0.14 -7.65
CA ALA A 157 -13.82 0.64 -8.87
C ALA A 157 -12.41 1.23 -8.99
N LEU A 158 -11.89 1.82 -7.92
CA LEU A 158 -10.53 2.38 -7.90
C LEU A 158 -9.46 1.29 -8.04
N THR A 159 -9.62 0.13 -7.41
CA THR A 159 -8.72 -1.01 -7.57
C THR A 159 -8.69 -1.51 -9.02
N VAL A 160 -9.84 -1.62 -9.69
CA VAL A 160 -9.87 -2.01 -11.11
C VAL A 160 -9.11 -1.00 -11.97
N VAL A 161 -9.34 0.30 -11.76
CA VAL A 161 -8.63 1.36 -12.49
C VAL A 161 -7.13 1.33 -12.20
N HIS A 162 -6.74 1.15 -10.93
CA HIS A 162 -5.36 1.06 -10.49
C HIS A 162 -4.61 -0.11 -11.17
N VAL A 163 -5.14 -1.32 -11.05
CA VAL A 163 -4.56 -2.52 -11.67
C VAL A 163 -4.47 -2.37 -13.18
N TRP A 164 -5.54 -1.89 -13.82
CA TRP A 164 -5.55 -1.67 -15.28
C TRP A 164 -4.50 -0.63 -15.71
N ALA A 165 -4.36 0.48 -15.00
CA ALA A 165 -3.38 1.52 -15.31
C ALA A 165 -1.94 1.00 -15.16
N ASN A 166 -1.65 0.27 -14.09
CA ASN A 166 -0.33 -0.33 -13.86
C ASN A 166 0.01 -1.39 -14.91
N GLU A 167 -0.97 -2.22 -15.30
CA GLU A 167 -0.82 -3.20 -16.36
C GLU A 167 -0.43 -2.54 -17.69
N ARG A 168 -1.13 -1.46 -18.06
CA ARG A 168 -0.81 -0.66 -19.26
C ARG A 168 0.56 0.00 -19.18
N ALA A 169 0.93 0.55 -18.02
CA ALA A 169 2.24 1.14 -17.81
C ALA A 169 3.35 0.09 -17.97
N MET A 170 3.19 -1.11 -17.37
CA MET A 170 4.17 -2.19 -17.47
C MET A 170 4.31 -2.74 -18.89
N ARG A 171 3.22 -2.77 -19.68
CA ARG A 171 3.28 -3.14 -21.11
C ARG A 171 4.00 -2.11 -21.97
N ALA A 172 3.91 -0.82 -21.63
CA ALA A 172 4.54 0.25 -22.39
C ALA A 172 6.07 0.32 -22.17
N LEU A 173 6.57 -0.24 -21.08
CA LEU A 173 8.00 -0.27 -20.75
C LEU A 173 8.75 -1.32 -21.60
N CYS A 174 9.98 -1.00 -22.03
CA CYS A 174 10.90 -1.92 -22.68
C CYS A 174 12.16 -2.10 -21.82
N LEU A 175 12.01 -2.75 -20.66
CA LEU A 175 13.11 -3.19 -19.80
C LEU A 175 13.79 -4.43 -20.39
#